data_AF-A0A1I5KWU0-F1
#
_entry.id   AF-A0A1I5KWU0-F1
#
_cell.length_a   1.000
_cell.length_b   1.000
_cell.length_c   1.000
_cell.angle_alpha   90.00
_cell.angle_beta   90.00
_cell.angle_gamma   90.00
#
_symmetry.space_group_name_H-M   'P 1'
#
loop_
_entity.id
_entity.type
_entity.pdbx_description
1 polymer ?
#
loop_
_entity_poly.entity_id
_entity_poly.type
_entity_poly.pdbx_seq_one_letter_code
_entity_poly.pdbx_strand_id
1 'polypeptide(L)'
;MSTKTGFYTIISFVGGGIRGLLSATILQRLCDANPALLDLTKMFAGCSTGAIISSELLAGKQPENLIDLFKHEVGFYNAMNPDPRKPAYPIDEVLVSQEKLHGTTPIADARHDVLLVSFNVGGVEPDQNDGKMMPTPWKPMMFTNMLGTERDKADGLEGNAETPIAHAATSSGAMPGQLGSMNGNVDGAFFNHDPTVAAIALAVRNGYSLDQIAAITIGTGYMPYWLQSDTHDWGATQWMNGDDNPFDNITPFLMNQKGSSPVLDMSLNGTSTELMPNIAKMLLGDRYVNLNPRLPCFIPENSTNEQALSLLERHGNSVDITGALALIDAYWKRDVVASGPAVGRSSSAPAKTAAQKASHIDPLKTEFFIRHKGNIVRVLDIKDASSASGAQVIAYSRKPMTDPSVKNQLWKFVPSTEKGWWYLETAMGTGFVMTLSGGDTGVAPKLIMQARQDAARDRQLWSLVSTEQLGYFFIQNKAAPVDVPSVNPDSYVPLCIGVEIDHTEDCYGVPLNYEHDTPMAFCFLPPGDEELSARR
;
A
#
# COMPACT_ATOMS: atom_id res chain seq x y z
N MET A 1 -0.67 5.98 40.11
CA MET A 1 -0.15 4.64 40.46
C MET A 1 -1.11 3.63 39.84
N SER A 2 -0.60 2.56 39.22
CA SER A 2 -1.43 1.55 38.58
C SER A 2 -2.34 0.84 39.58
N THR A 3 -3.55 0.47 39.14
CA THR A 3 -4.49 -0.35 39.92
C THR A 3 -4.46 -1.83 39.50
N LYS A 4 -3.66 -2.18 38.49
CA LYS A 4 -3.60 -3.51 37.88
C LYS A 4 -2.22 -4.14 38.06
N THR A 5 -2.17 -5.46 38.22
CA THR A 5 -0.92 -6.23 38.25
C THR A 5 -0.58 -6.75 36.86
N GLY A 6 0.71 -6.85 36.55
CA GLY A 6 1.19 -7.38 35.28
C GLY A 6 1.36 -6.37 34.16
N PHE A 7 1.67 -6.89 32.97
CA PHE A 7 1.74 -6.12 31.73
C PHE A 7 0.44 -6.27 30.92
N TYR A 8 0.08 -5.21 30.21
CA TYR A 8 -0.99 -5.19 29.23
C TYR A 8 -0.40 -5.22 27.83
N THR A 9 -0.68 -6.29 27.11
CA THR A 9 -0.05 -6.64 25.84
C THR A 9 -1.02 -6.46 24.68
N ILE A 10 -0.61 -5.67 23.69
CA ILE A 10 -1.43 -5.28 22.55
C ILE A 10 -0.79 -5.83 21.26
N ILE A 11 -1.58 -6.48 20.42
CA ILE A 11 -1.23 -6.69 19.01
C ILE A 11 -2.21 -5.87 18.17
N SER A 12 -1.67 -4.97 17.34
CA SER A 12 -2.43 -4.05 16.50
C SER A 12 -2.18 -4.35 15.03
N PHE A 13 -3.24 -4.37 14.22
CA PHE A 13 -3.20 -4.67 12.80
C PHE A 13 -3.68 -3.47 11.97
N VAL A 14 -2.88 -3.11 10.98
CA VAL A 14 -3.14 -1.99 10.05
C VAL A 14 -4.04 -2.45 8.89
N GLY A 15 -4.75 -1.51 8.25
CA GLY A 15 -5.57 -1.77 7.05
C GLY A 15 -4.77 -2.01 5.76
N GLY A 16 -5.43 -2.51 4.70
CA GLY A 16 -4.79 -2.63 3.37
C GLY A 16 -5.28 -3.74 2.42
N GLY A 17 -6.54 -4.15 2.49
CA GLY A 17 -7.13 -5.18 1.61
C GLY A 17 -6.37 -6.51 1.62
N ILE A 18 -6.16 -7.09 0.43
CA ILE A 18 -5.43 -8.36 0.21
C ILE A 18 -4.02 -8.37 0.81
N ARG A 19 -3.43 -7.19 1.04
CA ARG A 19 -2.10 -7.08 1.68
C ARG A 19 -2.09 -7.55 3.13
N GLY A 20 -3.25 -7.81 3.73
CA GLY A 20 -3.35 -8.57 4.99
C GLY A 20 -2.65 -9.93 4.96
N LEU A 21 -2.42 -10.51 3.77
CA LEU A 21 -1.58 -11.69 3.59
C LEU A 21 -0.16 -11.50 4.17
N LEU A 22 0.42 -10.30 4.02
CA LEU A 22 1.71 -9.96 4.62
C LEU A 22 1.60 -9.98 6.15
N SER A 23 0.56 -9.32 6.71
CA SER A 23 0.31 -9.29 8.15
C SER A 23 0.14 -10.70 8.74
N ALA A 24 -0.65 -11.55 8.08
CA ALA A 24 -0.88 -12.93 8.47
C ALA A 24 0.41 -13.77 8.44
N THR A 25 1.24 -13.59 7.41
CA THR A 25 2.54 -14.26 7.28
C THR A 25 3.50 -13.86 8.39
N ILE A 26 3.56 -12.57 8.75
CA ILE A 26 4.36 -12.10 9.89
C ILE A 26 3.85 -12.71 11.19
N LEU A 27 2.54 -12.68 11.40
CA LEU A 27 1.91 -13.22 12.61
C LEU A 27 2.17 -14.73 12.77
N GLN A 28 2.14 -15.51 11.68
CA GLN A 28 2.50 -16.93 11.67
C GLN A 28 3.89 -17.14 12.25
N ARG A 29 4.90 -16.40 11.77
CA ARG A 29 6.28 -16.52 12.25
C ARG A 29 6.44 -16.19 13.74
N LEU A 30 5.68 -15.21 14.23
CA LEU A 30 5.68 -14.87 15.66
C LEU A 30 5.03 -16.00 16.49
N CYS A 31 3.95 -16.60 16.00
CA CYS A 31 3.28 -17.71 16.68
C CYS A 31 4.09 -19.02 16.61
N ASP A 32 4.83 -19.27 15.53
CA ASP A 32 5.76 -20.39 15.42
C ASP A 32 6.86 -20.29 16.48
N ALA A 33 7.34 -19.08 16.74
CA ALA A 33 8.35 -18.81 17.77
C ALA A 33 7.76 -18.86 19.20
N ASN A 34 6.51 -18.44 19.38
CA ASN A 34 5.79 -18.53 20.65
C ASN A 34 4.32 -18.95 20.43
N PRO A 35 4.00 -20.26 20.53
CA PRO A 35 2.65 -20.77 20.30
C PRO A 35 1.59 -20.25 21.28
N ALA A 36 2.01 -19.67 22.42
CA ALA A 36 1.10 -19.08 23.40
C ALA A 36 0.83 -17.58 23.13
N LEU A 37 1.43 -16.99 22.10
CA LEU A 37 1.38 -15.55 21.81
C LEU A 37 -0.06 -15.00 21.79
N LEU A 38 -0.95 -15.65 21.05
CA LEU A 38 -2.34 -15.21 20.91
C LEU A 38 -3.09 -15.27 22.24
N ASP A 39 -2.96 -16.38 22.98
CA ASP A 39 -3.58 -16.54 24.32
C ASP A 39 -3.03 -15.54 25.36
N LEU A 40 -1.77 -15.12 25.20
CA LEU A 40 -1.09 -14.18 26.09
C LEU A 40 -1.34 -12.71 25.71
N THR A 41 -1.91 -12.46 24.54
CA THR A 41 -2.28 -11.12 24.09
C THR A 41 -3.54 -10.67 24.82
N LYS A 42 -3.49 -9.49 25.47
CA LYS A 42 -4.68 -8.94 26.15
C LYS A 42 -5.65 -8.30 25.18
N MET A 43 -5.11 -7.61 24.18
CA MET A 43 -5.91 -6.83 23.24
C MET A 43 -5.52 -7.07 21.79
N PHE A 44 -6.53 -7.31 20.95
CA PHE A 44 -6.41 -7.19 19.50
C PHE A 44 -7.02 -5.88 19.02
N ALA A 45 -6.25 -5.08 18.30
CA ALA A 45 -6.71 -3.83 17.70
C ALA A 45 -6.60 -3.91 16.17
N GLY A 46 -7.58 -3.36 15.45
CA GLY A 46 -7.63 -3.49 14.00
C GLY A 46 -8.34 -2.35 13.28
N CYS A 47 -7.81 -1.99 12.11
CA CYS A 47 -8.46 -1.11 11.14
C CYS A 47 -8.60 -1.83 9.79
N SER A 48 -9.74 -1.72 9.12
CA SER A 48 -9.96 -2.32 7.79
C SER A 48 -9.69 -3.82 7.80
N THR A 49 -8.88 -4.35 6.87
CA THR A 49 -8.38 -5.74 6.92
C THR A 49 -7.79 -6.12 8.28
N GLY A 50 -7.14 -5.20 9.00
CA GLY A 50 -6.66 -5.46 10.35
C GLY A 50 -7.77 -5.73 11.36
N ALA A 51 -8.97 -5.16 11.15
CA ALA A 51 -10.16 -5.49 11.92
C ALA A 51 -10.72 -6.87 11.56
N ILE A 52 -10.68 -7.26 10.28
CA ILE A 52 -11.01 -8.63 9.84
C ILE A 52 -10.05 -9.64 10.49
N ILE A 53 -8.73 -9.39 10.45
CA ILE A 53 -7.73 -10.22 11.13
C ILE A 53 -8.04 -10.32 12.64
N SER A 54 -8.31 -9.20 13.30
CA SER A 54 -8.64 -9.18 14.73
C SER A 54 -9.92 -9.98 15.02
N SER A 55 -10.94 -9.88 14.15
CA SER A 55 -12.20 -10.62 14.22
C SER A 55 -11.98 -12.13 14.13
N GLU A 56 -11.23 -12.59 13.12
CA GLU A 56 -10.86 -14.00 12.92
C GLU A 56 -10.10 -14.55 14.15
N LEU A 57 -9.16 -13.79 14.71
CA LEU A 57 -8.42 -14.18 15.92
C LEU A 57 -9.35 -14.29 17.14
N LEU A 58 -10.34 -13.41 17.28
CA LEU A 58 -11.37 -13.50 18.33
C LEU A 58 -12.24 -14.76 18.19
N ALA A 59 -12.46 -15.23 16.96
CA ALA A 59 -13.11 -16.52 16.69
C ALA A 59 -12.20 -17.74 16.92
N GLY A 60 -10.96 -17.53 17.38
CA GLY A 60 -9.99 -18.59 17.67
C GLY A 60 -9.24 -19.12 16.45
N LYS A 61 -9.32 -18.43 15.31
CA LYS A 61 -8.55 -18.79 14.11
C LYS A 61 -7.05 -18.63 14.35
N GLN A 62 -6.28 -19.49 13.71
CA GLN A 62 -4.83 -19.45 13.74
C GLN A 62 -4.28 -18.70 12.52
N PRO A 63 -3.01 -18.25 12.54
CA PRO A 63 -2.46 -17.47 11.44
C PRO A 63 -2.50 -18.19 10.08
N GLU A 64 -2.36 -19.52 10.06
CA GLU A 64 -2.55 -20.36 8.87
C GLU A 64 -3.94 -20.18 8.23
N ASN A 65 -5.00 -20.05 9.06
CA ASN A 65 -6.34 -19.81 8.55
C ASN A 65 -6.49 -18.41 7.94
N LEU A 66 -5.75 -17.42 8.45
CA LEU A 66 -5.71 -16.08 7.89
C LEU A 66 -5.01 -16.07 6.52
N ILE A 67 -3.89 -16.78 6.39
CA ILE A 67 -3.18 -16.95 5.12
C ILE A 67 -4.12 -17.61 4.10
N ASP A 68 -4.82 -18.67 4.51
CA ASP A 68 -5.81 -19.33 3.67
C ASP A 68 -6.94 -18.37 3.29
N LEU A 69 -7.49 -17.59 4.23
CA LEU A 69 -8.52 -16.59 3.96
C LEU A 69 -8.11 -15.66 2.81
N PHE A 70 -6.95 -15.00 2.91
CA PHE A 70 -6.48 -14.08 1.88
C PHE A 70 -6.24 -14.78 0.53
N LYS A 71 -5.74 -16.02 0.53
CA LYS A 71 -5.58 -16.78 -0.73
C LYS A 71 -6.92 -17.15 -1.37
N HIS A 72 -7.97 -17.36 -0.58
CA HIS A 72 -9.32 -17.64 -1.09
C HIS A 72 -10.07 -16.38 -1.56
N GLU A 73 -9.72 -15.19 -1.06
CA GLU A 73 -10.32 -13.91 -1.48
C GLU A 73 -10.06 -13.55 -2.94
N VAL A 74 -9.13 -14.23 -3.62
CA VAL A 74 -8.87 -14.07 -5.06
C VAL A 74 -10.16 -14.15 -5.89
N GLY A 75 -11.05 -15.09 -5.57
CA GLY A 75 -12.35 -15.22 -6.26
C GLY A 75 -13.25 -14.00 -6.06
N PHE A 76 -13.30 -13.47 -4.83
CA PHE A 76 -14.05 -12.27 -4.48
C PHE A 76 -13.52 -11.03 -5.22
N TYR A 77 -12.20 -10.82 -5.19
CA TYR A 77 -11.58 -9.69 -5.87
C TYR A 77 -11.63 -9.77 -7.40
N ASN A 78 -11.72 -10.97 -7.99
CA ASN A 78 -11.92 -11.13 -9.42
C ASN A 78 -13.36 -10.83 -9.87
N ALA A 79 -14.33 -10.84 -8.96
CA ALA A 79 -15.74 -10.51 -9.22
C ALA A 79 -16.04 -9.01 -9.17
N MET A 80 -15.01 -8.17 -9.38
CA MET A 80 -15.08 -6.71 -9.30
C MET A 80 -16.14 -6.11 -10.24
N ASN A 81 -16.96 -5.20 -9.71
CA ASN A 81 -17.84 -4.35 -10.51
C ASN A 81 -17.06 -3.11 -11.02
N PRO A 82 -16.92 -2.92 -12.34
CA PRO A 82 -16.13 -1.81 -12.89
C PRO A 82 -16.90 -0.48 -13.01
N ASP A 83 -18.19 -0.42 -12.65
CA ASP A 83 -18.96 0.84 -12.70
C ASP A 83 -18.52 1.78 -11.55
N PRO A 84 -17.91 2.95 -11.86
CA PRO A 84 -17.42 3.87 -10.82
C PRO A 84 -18.53 4.54 -9.99
N ARG A 85 -19.80 4.31 -10.32
CA ARG A 85 -20.97 4.81 -9.56
C ARG A 85 -21.50 3.80 -8.55
N LYS A 86 -20.87 2.62 -8.46
CA LYS A 86 -21.25 1.54 -7.55
C LYS A 86 -20.02 1.09 -6.76
N PRO A 87 -20.20 0.50 -5.57
CA PRO A 87 -19.13 -0.25 -4.92
C PRO A 87 -18.61 -1.34 -5.86
N ALA A 88 -17.29 -1.54 -5.83
CA ALA A 88 -16.61 -2.60 -6.57
C ALA A 88 -17.04 -4.00 -6.11
N TYR A 89 -17.40 -4.16 -4.83
CA TYR A 89 -17.80 -5.43 -4.25
C TYR A 89 -18.99 -5.25 -3.29
N PRO A 90 -19.87 -6.25 -3.15
CA PRO A 90 -20.99 -6.19 -2.22
C PRO A 90 -20.53 -6.38 -0.77
N ILE A 91 -20.83 -5.42 0.10
CA ILE A 91 -20.50 -5.50 1.52
C ILE A 91 -21.21 -6.66 2.25
N ASP A 92 -22.38 -7.07 1.75
CA ASP A 92 -23.17 -8.16 2.33
C ASP A 92 -22.43 -9.50 2.29
N GLU A 93 -21.54 -9.73 1.31
CA GLU A 93 -20.73 -10.97 1.28
C GLU A 93 -19.69 -11.00 2.41
N VAL A 94 -19.10 -9.84 2.73
CA VAL A 94 -18.20 -9.69 3.89
C VAL A 94 -18.97 -9.88 5.19
N LEU A 95 -20.16 -9.28 5.30
CA LEU A 95 -21.02 -9.44 6.47
C LEU A 95 -21.39 -10.91 6.70
N VAL A 96 -21.88 -11.60 5.67
CA VAL A 96 -22.27 -13.02 5.76
C VAL A 96 -21.07 -13.89 6.18
N SER A 97 -19.86 -13.56 5.71
CA SER A 97 -18.64 -14.24 6.17
C SER A 97 -18.44 -14.04 7.67
N GLN A 98 -18.50 -12.80 8.16
CA GLN A 98 -18.27 -12.50 9.57
C GLN A 98 -19.41 -12.98 10.49
N GLU A 99 -20.65 -12.99 10.03
CA GLU A 99 -21.80 -13.56 10.76
C GLU A 99 -21.66 -15.09 10.92
N LYS A 100 -21.08 -15.79 9.94
CA LYS A 100 -20.78 -17.23 10.10
C LYS A 100 -19.75 -17.49 11.19
N LEU A 101 -18.83 -16.55 11.42
CA LEU A 101 -17.83 -16.66 12.48
C LEU A 101 -18.39 -16.34 13.87
N HIS A 102 -19.15 -15.24 13.97
CA HIS A 102 -19.50 -14.65 15.27
C HIS A 102 -20.98 -14.77 15.63
N GLY A 103 -21.85 -15.10 14.67
CA GLY A 103 -23.30 -14.96 14.83
C GLY A 103 -23.65 -13.55 15.27
N THR A 104 -24.43 -13.45 16.35
CA THR A 104 -24.84 -12.17 16.95
C THR A 104 -24.00 -11.79 18.18
N THR A 105 -22.81 -12.39 18.36
CA THR A 105 -21.97 -12.13 19.54
C THR A 105 -21.58 -10.65 19.59
N PRO A 106 -21.93 -9.91 20.65
CA PRO A 106 -21.57 -8.51 20.78
C PRO A 106 -20.09 -8.34 21.13
N ILE A 107 -19.53 -7.16 20.83
CA ILE A 107 -18.17 -6.78 21.21
C ILE A 107 -17.92 -6.94 22.72
N ALA A 108 -18.93 -6.66 23.55
CA ALA A 108 -18.89 -6.82 25.00
C ALA A 108 -18.50 -8.24 25.46
N ASP A 109 -18.89 -9.26 24.67
CA ASP A 109 -18.68 -10.68 24.97
C ASP A 109 -17.42 -11.25 24.28
N ALA A 110 -16.60 -10.40 23.67
CA ALA A 110 -15.35 -10.83 23.04
C ALA A 110 -14.39 -11.49 24.06
N ARG A 111 -13.73 -12.59 23.65
CA ARG A 111 -12.81 -13.38 24.50
C ARG A 111 -11.58 -12.59 24.94
N HIS A 112 -11.15 -11.62 24.15
CA HIS A 112 -10.06 -10.70 24.43
C HIS A 112 -10.59 -9.27 24.48
N ASP A 113 -9.81 -8.35 25.05
CA ASP A 113 -10.09 -6.95 24.83
C ASP A 113 -9.92 -6.66 23.33
N VAL A 114 -10.77 -5.80 22.78
CA VAL A 114 -10.79 -5.53 21.33
C VAL A 114 -10.95 -4.04 21.06
N LEU A 115 -10.32 -3.55 19.99
CA LEU A 115 -10.64 -2.27 19.36
C LEU A 115 -10.72 -2.43 17.85
N LEU A 116 -11.91 -2.27 17.29
CA LEU A 116 -12.10 -2.10 15.85
C LEU A 116 -12.51 -0.65 15.58
N VAL A 117 -11.87 0.00 14.61
CA VAL A 117 -12.12 1.42 14.31
C VAL A 117 -12.89 1.61 13.01
N SER A 118 -13.77 2.60 12.96
CA SER A 118 -14.57 2.94 11.78
C SER A 118 -14.89 4.44 11.80
N PHE A 119 -15.53 4.95 10.75
CA PHE A 119 -16.02 6.33 10.68
C PHE A 119 -17.48 6.34 10.26
N ASN A 120 -18.37 6.95 11.05
CA ASN A 120 -19.78 7.09 10.69
C ASN A 120 -20.00 8.40 9.93
N VAL A 121 -20.57 8.32 8.73
CA VAL A 121 -20.86 9.48 7.86
C VAL A 121 -22.16 10.19 8.21
N GLY A 122 -22.73 9.91 9.38
CA GLY A 122 -23.92 10.57 9.90
C GLY A 122 -25.17 10.27 9.08
N GLY A 123 -26.19 11.09 9.30
CA GLY A 123 -27.48 10.91 8.65
C GLY A 123 -28.51 11.91 9.15
N VAL A 124 -29.78 11.63 8.87
CA VAL A 124 -30.90 12.39 9.42
C VAL A 124 -31.94 11.39 9.91
N GLU A 125 -32.26 11.44 11.19
CA GLU A 125 -33.20 10.51 11.83
C GLU A 125 -34.32 11.29 12.54
N PRO A 126 -35.55 10.75 12.61
CA PRO A 126 -36.63 11.39 13.34
C PRO A 126 -36.37 11.33 14.86
N ASP A 127 -36.49 12.47 15.55
CA ASP A 127 -36.48 12.55 17.01
C ASP A 127 -37.61 11.69 17.59
N GLN A 128 -37.29 10.88 18.59
CA GLN A 128 -38.24 9.93 19.17
C GLN A 128 -39.39 10.61 19.93
N ASN A 129 -39.27 11.88 20.32
CA ASN A 129 -40.28 12.59 21.11
C ASN A 129 -41.27 13.36 20.23
N ASP A 130 -40.78 14.06 19.20
CA ASP A 130 -41.61 14.95 18.38
C ASP A 130 -41.54 14.72 16.86
N GLY A 131 -40.77 13.72 16.42
CA GLY A 131 -40.68 13.30 15.02
C GLY A 131 -39.92 14.28 14.11
N LYS A 132 -39.29 15.32 14.66
CA LYS A 132 -38.46 16.23 13.86
C LYS A 132 -37.25 15.50 13.30
N MET A 133 -36.96 15.73 12.02
CA MET A 133 -35.76 15.18 11.39
C MET A 133 -34.51 15.87 11.97
N MET A 134 -33.73 15.14 12.76
CA MET A 134 -32.53 15.61 13.43
C MET A 134 -31.28 15.15 12.68
N PRO A 135 -30.35 16.05 12.36
CA PRO A 135 -29.09 15.67 11.75
C PRO A 135 -28.18 15.00 12.77
N THR A 136 -27.64 13.84 12.41
CA THR A 136 -26.57 13.17 13.13
C THR A 136 -25.25 13.53 12.45
N PRO A 137 -24.33 14.25 13.12
CA PRO A 137 -23.05 14.63 12.54
C PRO A 137 -22.13 13.42 12.37
N TRP A 138 -21.09 13.60 11.56
CA TRP A 138 -20.04 12.61 11.38
C TRP A 138 -19.32 12.35 12.71
N LYS A 139 -18.97 11.09 12.97
CA LYS A 139 -18.18 10.74 14.15
C LYS A 139 -17.23 9.56 13.88
N PRO A 140 -15.98 9.62 14.39
CA PRO A 140 -15.16 8.43 14.57
C PRO A 140 -15.89 7.40 15.43
N MET A 141 -15.70 6.13 15.10
CA MET A 141 -16.30 5.01 15.82
C MET A 141 -15.20 4.12 16.39
N MET A 142 -15.33 3.80 17.67
CA MET A 142 -14.55 2.74 18.33
C MET A 142 -15.53 1.65 18.76
N PHE A 143 -15.29 0.42 18.30
CA PHE A 143 -15.96 -0.77 18.76
C PHE A 143 -15.03 -1.49 19.73
N THR A 144 -15.29 -1.35 21.02
CA THR A 144 -14.45 -1.88 22.11
C THR A 144 -15.27 -2.27 23.33
N ASN A 145 -14.86 -3.36 23.99
CA ASN A 145 -15.35 -3.78 25.30
C ASN A 145 -14.64 -3.06 26.46
N MET A 146 -13.73 -2.13 26.17
CA MET A 146 -12.95 -1.39 27.17
C MET A 146 -13.60 -0.07 27.60
N LEU A 147 -14.78 0.26 27.07
CA LEU A 147 -15.55 1.45 27.43
C LEU A 147 -17.01 1.05 27.65
N GLY A 148 -17.62 1.58 28.71
CA GLY A 148 -19.02 1.27 29.03
C GLY A 148 -19.41 1.57 30.48
N THR A 149 -18.47 2.05 31.30
CA THR A 149 -18.75 2.45 32.67
C THR A 149 -19.56 3.74 32.72
N GLU A 150 -20.23 4.01 33.84
CA GLU A 150 -20.94 5.30 34.05
C GLU A 150 -20.00 6.50 33.91
N ARG A 151 -18.72 6.32 34.26
CA ARG A 151 -17.69 7.36 34.06
C ARG A 151 -17.40 7.60 32.57
N ASP A 152 -17.34 6.54 31.76
CA ASP A 152 -17.11 6.69 30.31
C ASP A 152 -18.27 7.43 29.66
N LYS A 153 -19.51 7.08 30.01
CA LYS A 153 -20.71 7.77 29.55
C LYS A 153 -20.70 9.25 29.96
N ALA A 154 -20.34 9.57 31.19
CA ALA A 154 -20.23 10.95 31.67
C ALA A 154 -19.16 11.76 30.94
N ASP A 155 -18.07 11.10 30.52
CA ASP A 155 -16.98 11.71 29.75
C ASP A 155 -17.27 11.74 28.23
N GLY A 156 -18.44 11.26 27.78
CA GLY A 156 -18.81 11.20 26.37
C GLY A 156 -18.04 10.16 25.56
N LEU A 157 -17.49 9.13 26.21
CA LEU A 157 -16.75 8.06 25.58
C LEU A 157 -17.67 6.86 25.32
N GLU A 158 -17.84 6.52 24.04
CA GLU A 158 -18.69 5.42 23.61
C GLU A 158 -17.85 4.30 22.97
N GLY A 159 -17.93 3.10 23.56
CA GLY A 159 -17.26 1.90 23.04
C GLY A 159 -18.10 1.08 22.08
N ASN A 160 -19.39 1.41 21.89
CA ASN A 160 -20.31 0.67 21.03
C ASN A 160 -20.33 -0.86 21.32
N ALA A 161 -20.15 -1.25 22.59
CA ALA A 161 -19.88 -2.63 22.99
C ALA A 161 -21.01 -3.62 22.67
N GLU A 162 -22.25 -3.15 22.54
CA GLU A 162 -23.41 -3.98 22.15
C GLU A 162 -23.46 -4.28 20.64
N THR A 163 -22.58 -3.68 19.84
CA THR A 163 -22.52 -3.96 18.40
C THR A 163 -22.03 -5.39 18.17
N PRO A 164 -22.66 -6.21 17.31
CA PRO A 164 -22.13 -7.51 16.94
C PRO A 164 -20.71 -7.41 16.37
N ILE A 165 -19.81 -8.32 16.74
CA ILE A 165 -18.43 -8.35 16.23
C ILE A 165 -18.42 -8.36 14.70
N ALA A 166 -19.31 -9.14 14.09
CA ALA A 166 -19.47 -9.21 12.64
C ALA A 166 -19.78 -7.85 12.00
N HIS A 167 -20.63 -7.05 12.63
CA HIS A 167 -20.99 -5.72 12.16
C HIS A 167 -19.84 -4.73 12.35
N ALA A 168 -19.15 -4.79 13.48
CA ALA A 168 -18.02 -3.93 13.78
C ALA A 168 -16.83 -4.18 12.82
N ALA A 169 -16.49 -5.45 12.58
CA ALA A 169 -15.44 -5.85 11.64
C ALA A 169 -15.78 -5.45 10.19
N THR A 170 -17.01 -5.73 9.76
CA THR A 170 -17.49 -5.34 8.42
C THR A 170 -17.53 -3.82 8.25
N SER A 171 -17.99 -3.07 9.25
CA SER A 171 -17.97 -1.60 9.24
C SER A 171 -16.55 -1.04 9.14
N SER A 172 -15.60 -1.65 9.85
CA SER A 172 -14.20 -1.23 9.83
C SER A 172 -13.53 -1.42 8.47
N GLY A 173 -13.92 -2.46 7.71
CA GLY A 173 -13.44 -2.74 6.35
C GLY A 173 -14.24 -2.10 5.22
N ALA A 174 -15.27 -1.29 5.53
CA ALA A 174 -16.19 -0.73 4.54
C ALA A 174 -15.56 0.44 3.75
N MET A 175 -14.51 0.16 2.96
CA MET A 175 -13.78 1.16 2.20
C MET A 175 -14.70 1.79 1.13
N PRO A 176 -14.92 3.12 1.14
CA PRO A 176 -15.70 3.79 0.11
C PRO A 176 -15.18 3.47 -1.30
N GLY A 177 -16.09 3.37 -2.27
CA GLY A 177 -15.75 2.92 -3.64
C GLY A 177 -15.47 1.42 -3.76
N GLN A 178 -14.87 0.78 -2.76
CA GLN A 178 -14.63 -0.66 -2.75
C GLN A 178 -15.86 -1.45 -2.25
N LEU A 179 -16.31 -1.19 -1.03
CA LEU A 179 -17.40 -1.93 -0.36
C LEU A 179 -18.63 -1.06 -0.07
N GLY A 180 -18.48 0.27 -0.06
CA GLY A 180 -19.57 1.18 0.28
C GLY A 180 -19.60 1.49 1.77
N SER A 181 -20.73 1.27 2.45
CA SER A 181 -20.88 1.50 3.89
C SER A 181 -21.80 0.46 4.54
N MET A 182 -21.64 0.26 5.84
CA MET A 182 -22.54 -0.57 6.66
C MET A 182 -23.23 0.32 7.69
N ASN A 183 -24.54 0.53 7.58
CA ASN A 183 -25.30 1.40 8.49
C ASN A 183 -24.69 2.82 8.63
N GLY A 184 -24.19 3.38 7.52
CA GLY A 184 -23.50 4.67 7.51
C GLY A 184 -22.06 4.64 8.06
N ASN A 185 -21.56 3.48 8.49
CA ASN A 185 -20.16 3.30 8.84
C ASN A 185 -19.32 2.99 7.60
N VAL A 186 -18.22 3.71 7.43
CA VAL A 186 -17.17 3.47 6.42
C VAL A 186 -15.86 3.08 7.10
N ASP A 187 -14.88 2.70 6.29
CA ASP A 187 -13.61 2.19 6.76
C ASP A 187 -12.92 3.04 7.83
N GLY A 188 -12.29 2.36 8.79
CA GLY A 188 -11.56 2.97 9.89
C GLY A 188 -10.37 3.83 9.47
N ALA A 189 -9.87 3.68 8.24
CA ALA A 189 -8.75 4.45 7.74
C ALA A 189 -9.01 5.95 7.81
N PHE A 190 -10.27 6.38 7.63
CA PHE A 190 -10.71 7.78 7.70
C PHE A 190 -10.65 8.38 9.11
N PHE A 191 -10.47 7.55 10.13
CA PHE A 191 -10.20 7.98 11.49
C PHE A 191 -8.76 7.68 11.89
N ASN A 192 -8.39 6.40 11.90
CA ASN A 192 -7.07 5.97 12.33
C ASN A 192 -6.70 4.62 11.69
N HIS A 193 -5.89 4.70 10.63
CA HIS A 193 -5.45 3.52 9.90
C HIS A 193 -4.49 2.61 10.71
N ASP A 194 -3.78 3.16 11.72
CA ASP A 194 -3.02 2.41 12.74
C ASP A 194 -3.62 2.65 14.15
N PRO A 195 -4.48 1.73 14.66
CA PRO A 195 -5.19 1.95 15.92
C PRO A 195 -4.32 1.80 17.18
N THR A 196 -3.00 1.60 17.05
CA THR A 196 -2.10 1.31 18.18
C THR A 196 -2.14 2.38 19.27
N VAL A 197 -2.12 3.67 18.90
CA VAL A 197 -2.14 4.77 19.88
C VAL A 197 -3.49 4.82 20.63
N ALA A 198 -4.60 4.57 19.92
CA ALA A 198 -5.91 4.49 20.55
C ALA A 198 -6.02 3.29 21.51
N ALA A 199 -5.45 2.14 21.13
CA ALA A 199 -5.36 0.96 22.00
C ALA A 199 -4.56 1.23 23.28
N ILE A 200 -3.43 1.94 23.18
CA ILE A 200 -2.65 2.38 24.36
C ILE A 200 -3.50 3.29 25.26
N ALA A 201 -4.25 4.23 24.67
CA ALA A 201 -5.12 5.13 25.43
C ALA A 201 -6.23 4.36 26.18
N LEU A 202 -6.83 3.34 25.55
CA LEU A 202 -7.82 2.48 26.20
C LEU A 202 -7.24 1.68 27.36
N ALA A 203 -6.03 1.13 27.21
CA ALA A 203 -5.34 0.45 28.29
C ALA A 203 -5.08 1.38 29.49
N VAL A 204 -4.61 2.61 29.23
CA VAL A 204 -4.42 3.62 30.29
C VAL A 204 -5.73 3.99 30.96
N ARG A 205 -6.80 4.20 30.18
CA ARG A 205 -8.15 4.49 30.68
C ARG A 205 -8.65 3.40 31.63
N ASN A 206 -8.27 2.14 31.37
CA ASN A 206 -8.64 0.95 32.14
C ASN A 206 -7.68 0.61 33.30
N GLY A 207 -6.83 1.57 33.70
CA GLY A 207 -6.10 1.52 34.97
C GLY A 207 -4.67 0.98 34.89
N TYR A 208 -4.18 0.66 33.69
CA TYR A 208 -2.76 0.35 33.49
C TYR A 208 -1.94 1.65 33.43
N SER A 209 -0.74 1.65 34.01
CA SER A 209 0.20 2.74 33.78
C SER A 209 0.96 2.51 32.47
N LEU A 210 1.45 3.59 31.84
CA LEU A 210 2.20 3.50 30.57
C LEU A 210 3.40 2.53 30.66
N ASP A 211 4.01 2.40 31.83
CA ASP A 211 5.14 1.49 32.05
C ASP A 211 4.76 0.00 32.08
N GLN A 212 3.47 -0.32 32.15
CA GLN A 212 2.92 -1.67 32.08
C GLN A 212 2.41 -2.04 30.69
N ILE A 213 2.52 -1.17 29.68
CA ILE A 213 1.98 -1.44 28.36
C ILE A 213 3.10 -1.83 27.40
N ALA A 214 2.89 -2.92 26.66
CA ALA A 214 3.74 -3.33 25.56
C ALA A 214 2.88 -3.60 24.32
N ALA A 215 3.38 -3.22 23.15
CA ALA A 215 2.60 -3.31 21.92
C ALA A 215 3.45 -3.75 20.72
N ILE A 216 2.86 -4.56 19.85
CA ILE A 216 3.38 -4.89 18.52
C ILE A 216 2.36 -4.40 17.49
N THR A 217 2.81 -3.57 16.55
CA THR A 217 2.02 -3.26 15.34
C THR A 217 2.47 -4.20 14.22
N ILE A 218 1.53 -4.77 13.50
CA ILE A 218 1.77 -5.56 12.28
C ILE A 218 1.06 -4.86 11.13
N GLY A 219 1.84 -4.38 10.17
CA GLY A 219 1.33 -3.63 9.04
C GLY A 219 1.19 -4.45 7.76
N THR A 220 0.55 -3.85 6.75
CA THR A 220 0.28 -4.45 5.43
C THR A 220 1.30 -4.07 4.36
N GLY A 221 2.45 -3.53 4.75
CA GLY A 221 3.53 -3.08 3.87
C GLY A 221 3.44 -1.59 3.54
N TYR A 222 4.51 -0.83 3.81
CA TYR A 222 4.58 0.60 3.49
C TYR A 222 4.83 0.83 2.01
N MET A 223 3.91 1.55 1.38
CA MET A 223 4.07 2.05 0.02
C MET A 223 4.79 3.41 0.05
N PRO A 224 5.88 3.58 -0.70
CA PRO A 224 6.58 4.85 -0.75
C PRO A 224 5.84 5.81 -1.71
N TYR A 225 4.84 6.56 -1.23
CA TYR A 225 4.16 7.55 -2.07
C TYR A 225 4.91 8.88 -2.12
N TRP A 226 4.91 9.53 -3.29
CA TRP A 226 5.43 10.89 -3.46
C TRP A 226 4.75 11.57 -4.64
N LEU A 227 4.75 12.91 -4.60
CA LEU A 227 4.46 13.78 -5.72
C LEU A 227 5.77 14.32 -6.27
N GLN A 228 5.96 14.16 -7.57
CA GLN A 228 7.07 14.77 -8.28
C GLN A 228 6.81 16.23 -8.58
N SER A 229 5.56 16.66 -8.75
CA SER A 229 5.19 18.02 -9.18
C SER A 229 5.41 19.10 -8.09
N ASP A 230 5.71 20.33 -8.52
CA ASP A 230 5.80 21.49 -7.62
C ASP A 230 4.39 21.96 -7.25
N THR A 231 4.00 21.70 -6.01
CA THR A 231 2.64 21.96 -5.53
C THR A 231 2.43 23.39 -5.04
N HIS A 232 3.40 24.31 -5.22
CA HIS A 232 3.30 25.69 -4.69
C HIS A 232 2.01 26.41 -5.11
N ASP A 233 1.63 26.28 -6.38
CA ASP A 233 0.47 26.96 -6.99
C ASP A 233 -0.72 26.01 -7.20
N TRP A 234 -0.74 24.83 -6.57
CA TRP A 234 -1.85 23.88 -6.73
C TRP A 234 -3.16 24.40 -6.12
N GLY A 235 -4.21 24.40 -6.94
CA GLY A 235 -5.59 24.65 -6.52
C GLY A 235 -6.35 23.36 -6.18
N ALA A 236 -7.64 23.50 -5.84
CA ALA A 236 -8.48 22.37 -5.42
C ALA A 236 -8.51 21.21 -6.43
N THR A 237 -8.51 21.51 -7.73
CA THR A 237 -8.54 20.48 -8.78
C THR A 237 -7.30 19.58 -8.75
N GLN A 238 -6.10 20.16 -8.62
CA GLN A 238 -4.85 19.38 -8.56
C GLN A 238 -4.77 18.58 -7.26
N TRP A 239 -5.16 19.17 -6.12
CA TRP A 239 -5.18 18.45 -4.84
C TRP A 239 -6.13 17.26 -4.83
N MET A 240 -7.28 17.35 -5.51
CA MET A 240 -8.26 16.27 -5.60
C MET A 240 -7.88 15.19 -6.62
N ASN A 241 -7.26 15.56 -7.74
CA ASN A 241 -7.12 14.69 -8.91
C ASN A 241 -5.66 14.44 -9.37
N GLY A 242 -4.68 15.09 -8.76
CA GLY A 242 -3.30 15.18 -9.26
C GLY A 242 -3.16 16.07 -10.50
N ASP A 243 -1.93 16.19 -11.02
CA ASP A 243 -1.60 16.94 -12.25
C ASP A 243 -0.97 16.09 -13.37
N ASP A 244 -1.15 14.76 -13.30
CA ASP A 244 -0.72 13.74 -14.28
C ASP A 244 0.80 13.80 -14.60
N ASN A 245 1.63 13.22 -13.72
CA ASN A 245 3.09 13.18 -13.86
C ASN A 245 3.63 11.74 -13.94
N PRO A 246 4.54 11.40 -14.88
CA PRO A 246 5.05 10.03 -15.05
C PRO A 246 5.85 9.49 -13.87
N PHE A 247 6.38 10.36 -13.01
CA PHE A 247 7.16 9.96 -11.85
C PHE A 247 6.37 10.02 -10.55
N ASP A 248 5.09 10.44 -10.57
CA ASP A 248 4.27 10.34 -9.37
C ASP A 248 4.09 8.87 -9.00
N ASN A 249 4.21 8.58 -7.72
CA ASN A 249 3.88 7.26 -7.18
C ASN A 249 2.60 7.32 -6.34
N ILE A 250 1.72 8.28 -6.61
CA ILE A 250 0.40 8.35 -6.00
C ILE A 250 -0.58 7.56 -6.86
N THR A 251 -1.28 6.64 -6.22
CA THR A 251 -2.23 5.75 -6.89
C THR A 251 -3.66 6.19 -6.62
N PRO A 252 -4.64 5.76 -7.43
CA PRO A 252 -6.04 5.89 -7.05
C PRO A 252 -6.26 5.11 -5.76
N PHE A 253 -6.75 5.77 -4.71
CA PHE A 253 -7.01 5.11 -3.43
C PHE A 253 -8.37 4.38 -3.44
N LEU A 254 -9.40 4.99 -4.03
CA LEU A 254 -10.72 4.37 -4.14
C LEU A 254 -10.79 3.48 -5.39
N MET A 255 -11.41 2.30 -5.23
CA MET A 255 -11.64 1.39 -6.35
C MET A 255 -12.47 2.08 -7.46
N ASN A 256 -12.16 1.78 -8.73
CA ASN A 256 -12.74 2.42 -9.92
C ASN A 256 -12.42 3.92 -10.11
N GLN A 257 -11.57 4.52 -9.28
CA GLN A 257 -11.10 5.88 -9.50
C GLN A 257 -10.11 5.93 -10.66
N LYS A 258 -10.31 6.87 -11.60
CA LYS A 258 -9.53 6.97 -12.85
C LYS A 258 -8.14 7.59 -12.70
N GLY A 259 -7.79 8.17 -11.57
CA GLY A 259 -6.54 8.89 -11.36
C GLY A 259 -6.19 9.05 -9.89
N SER A 260 -5.02 9.59 -9.59
CA SER A 260 -4.50 9.80 -8.22
C SER A 260 -5.44 10.63 -7.33
N SER A 261 -5.38 10.42 -6.01
CA SER A 261 -6.05 11.27 -5.00
C SER A 261 -5.07 11.81 -3.96
N PRO A 262 -4.23 12.82 -4.29
CA PRO A 262 -3.18 13.27 -3.39
C PRO A 262 -3.64 13.59 -1.96
N VAL A 263 -4.74 14.33 -1.80
CA VAL A 263 -5.28 14.68 -0.48
C VAL A 263 -5.69 13.45 0.33
N LEU A 264 -6.32 12.46 -0.32
CA LEU A 264 -6.80 11.26 0.37
C LEU A 264 -5.62 10.38 0.79
N ASP A 265 -4.68 10.13 -0.13
CA ASP A 265 -3.47 9.35 0.16
C ASP A 265 -2.62 9.99 1.25
N MET A 266 -2.44 11.33 1.22
CA MET A 266 -1.72 12.05 2.27
C MET A 266 -2.39 11.94 3.64
N SER A 267 -3.73 12.03 3.68
CA SER A 267 -4.49 12.00 4.93
C SER A 267 -4.50 10.61 5.57
N LEU A 268 -4.58 9.56 4.74
CA LEU A 268 -4.73 8.18 5.22
C LEU A 268 -3.38 7.46 5.40
N ASN A 269 -2.46 7.58 4.44
CA ASN A 269 -1.16 6.90 4.51
C ASN A 269 -0.12 7.68 5.32
N GLY A 270 -0.12 9.03 5.21
CA GLY A 270 0.90 9.88 5.84
C GLY A 270 0.94 9.75 7.37
N THR A 271 -0.20 9.51 8.01
CA THR A 271 -0.31 9.36 9.47
C THR A 271 0.21 8.00 9.96
N SER A 272 -0.01 6.92 9.19
CA SER A 272 0.34 5.55 9.58
C SER A 272 1.76 5.14 9.18
N THR A 273 2.39 5.87 8.24
CA THR A 273 3.74 5.55 7.77
C THR A 273 4.79 5.83 8.84
N GLU A 274 4.72 6.99 9.48
CA GLU A 274 5.73 7.41 10.47
C GLU A 274 5.11 7.93 11.77
N LEU A 275 4.05 8.76 11.70
CA LEU A 275 3.58 9.49 12.87
C LEU A 275 3.01 8.59 13.97
N MET A 276 2.10 7.66 13.64
CA MET A 276 1.50 6.75 14.64
C MET A 276 2.55 5.83 15.28
N PRO A 277 3.44 5.15 14.52
CA PRO A 277 4.55 4.39 15.11
C PRO A 277 5.49 5.24 15.97
N ASN A 278 5.79 6.48 15.55
CA ASN A 278 6.63 7.39 16.32
C ASN A 278 5.98 7.79 17.64
N ILE A 279 4.68 8.10 17.64
CA ILE A 279 3.94 8.42 18.88
C ILE A 279 3.88 7.20 19.79
N ALA A 280 3.60 6.00 19.27
CA ALA A 280 3.63 4.77 20.05
C ALA A 280 5.02 4.52 20.67
N LYS A 281 6.10 4.73 19.90
CA LYS A 281 7.48 4.66 20.39
C LYS A 281 7.79 5.71 21.45
N MET A 282 7.28 6.94 21.32
CA MET A 282 7.42 7.98 22.36
C MET A 282 6.73 7.58 23.67
N LEU A 283 5.56 6.94 23.59
CA LEU A 283 4.78 6.52 24.75
C LEU A 283 5.38 5.29 25.46
N LEU A 284 5.85 4.30 24.70
CA LEU A 284 6.21 2.99 25.22
C LEU A 284 7.72 2.72 25.25
N GLY A 285 8.53 3.50 24.53
CA GLY A 285 9.97 3.30 24.42
C GLY A 285 10.30 1.93 23.83
N ASP A 286 11.15 1.16 24.49
CA ASP A 286 11.55 -0.19 24.03
C ASP A 286 10.49 -1.26 24.24
N ARG A 287 9.32 -0.90 24.79
CA ARG A 287 8.14 -1.78 24.88
C ARG A 287 7.27 -1.79 23.62
N TYR A 288 7.78 -1.25 22.51
CA TYR A 288 7.06 -1.15 21.25
C TYR A 288 7.92 -1.56 20.06
N VAL A 289 7.32 -2.34 19.15
CA VAL A 289 7.88 -2.72 17.86
C VAL A 289 6.84 -2.54 16.76
N ASN A 290 7.24 -1.94 15.65
CA ASN A 290 6.43 -1.82 14.44
C ASN A 290 6.97 -2.77 13.35
N LEU A 291 6.21 -3.81 13.02
CA LEU A 291 6.52 -4.77 11.97
C LEU A 291 5.73 -4.40 10.71
N ASN A 292 6.25 -3.41 9.98
CA ASN A 292 5.66 -2.99 8.72
C ASN A 292 6.78 -2.72 7.70
N PRO A 293 7.19 -3.73 6.91
CA PRO A 293 8.28 -3.58 5.95
C PRO A 293 7.85 -2.66 4.81
N ARG A 294 8.82 -2.02 4.15
CA ARG A 294 8.56 -1.26 2.94
C ARG A 294 8.41 -2.20 1.74
N LEU A 295 7.36 -2.02 0.95
CA LEU A 295 7.17 -2.75 -0.30
C LEU A 295 7.89 -2.05 -1.48
N PRO A 296 8.32 -2.82 -2.51
CA PRO A 296 8.99 -2.27 -3.70
C PRO A 296 8.18 -1.22 -4.45
N CYS A 297 6.89 -1.46 -4.51
CA CYS A 297 5.97 -0.85 -5.43
C CYS A 297 4.59 -0.84 -4.81
N PHE A 298 3.70 -0.06 -5.40
CA PHE A 298 2.29 -0.17 -5.08
C PHE A 298 1.77 -1.57 -5.44
N ILE A 299 1.13 -2.21 -4.46
CA ILE A 299 0.33 -3.42 -4.65
C ILE A 299 -1.12 -3.02 -4.34
N PRO A 300 -2.04 -3.03 -5.33
CA PRO A 300 -3.45 -2.73 -5.13
C PRO A 300 -4.08 -3.59 -4.03
N GLU A 301 -5.04 -3.02 -3.29
CA GLU A 301 -5.73 -3.68 -2.18
C GLU A 301 -6.63 -4.85 -2.62
N ASN A 302 -6.85 -4.99 -3.91
CA ASN A 302 -7.60 -6.07 -4.58
C ASN A 302 -6.73 -6.83 -5.59
N SER A 303 -5.40 -6.74 -5.53
CA SER A 303 -4.56 -7.46 -6.48
C SER A 303 -4.73 -8.97 -6.31
N THR A 304 -5.04 -9.65 -7.43
CA THR A 304 -5.19 -11.11 -7.48
C THR A 304 -4.04 -11.77 -8.26
N ASN A 305 -3.07 -10.97 -8.70
CA ASN A 305 -1.87 -11.43 -9.38
C ASN A 305 -1.00 -12.30 -8.45
N GLU A 306 -0.70 -13.53 -8.87
CA GLU A 306 0.14 -14.49 -8.12
C GLU A 306 1.51 -13.93 -7.73
N GLN A 307 2.14 -13.09 -8.57
CA GLN A 307 3.41 -12.45 -8.22
C GLN A 307 3.26 -11.40 -7.11
N ALA A 308 2.14 -10.68 -7.07
CA ALA A 308 1.86 -9.73 -5.99
C ALA A 308 1.63 -10.48 -4.67
N LEU A 309 0.88 -11.58 -4.69
CA LEU A 309 0.67 -12.44 -3.52
C LEU A 309 1.99 -13.07 -3.05
N SER A 310 2.80 -13.59 -3.98
CA SER A 310 4.12 -14.15 -3.68
C SER A 310 5.08 -13.10 -3.12
N LEU A 311 5.02 -11.86 -3.60
CA LEU A 311 5.78 -10.73 -3.06
C LEU A 311 5.39 -10.47 -1.59
N LEU A 312 4.10 -10.39 -1.29
CA LEU A 312 3.59 -10.16 0.07
C LEU A 312 4.06 -11.26 1.04
N GLU A 313 3.98 -12.53 0.63
CA GLU A 313 4.48 -13.66 1.44
C GLU A 313 6.00 -13.63 1.60
N ARG A 314 6.78 -13.37 0.54
CA ARG A 314 8.25 -13.25 0.65
C ARG A 314 8.65 -12.14 1.61
N HIS A 315 8.00 -10.98 1.55
CA HIS A 315 8.26 -9.85 2.46
C HIS A 315 7.85 -10.18 3.90
N GLY A 316 6.69 -10.81 4.09
CA GLY A 316 6.28 -11.32 5.42
C GLY A 316 7.26 -12.36 5.98
N ASN A 317 7.82 -13.22 5.13
CA ASN A 317 8.79 -14.24 5.50
C ASN A 317 10.19 -13.70 5.79
N SER A 318 10.55 -12.53 5.24
CA SER A 318 11.90 -11.95 5.33
C SER A 318 12.01 -10.77 6.29
N VAL A 319 10.90 -10.17 6.72
CA VAL A 319 10.95 -9.05 7.69
C VAL A 319 11.71 -9.47 8.96
N ASP A 320 12.55 -8.57 9.48
CA ASP A 320 13.26 -8.78 10.74
C ASP A 320 12.29 -8.71 11.91
N ILE A 321 12.09 -9.86 12.57
CA ILE A 321 11.21 -10.00 13.74
C ILE A 321 11.98 -10.06 15.06
N THR A 322 13.31 -9.90 15.05
CA THR A 322 14.17 -10.08 16.24
C THR A 322 13.73 -9.19 17.40
N GLY A 323 13.43 -7.92 17.12
CA GLY A 323 12.93 -6.99 18.13
C GLY A 323 11.59 -7.40 18.72
N ALA A 324 10.68 -7.93 17.90
CA ALA A 324 9.37 -8.41 18.35
C ALA A 324 9.51 -9.67 19.21
N LEU A 325 10.38 -10.61 18.84
CA LEU A 325 10.64 -11.80 19.65
C LEU A 325 11.21 -11.44 21.03
N ALA A 326 12.17 -10.51 21.09
CA ALA A 326 12.70 -10.02 22.35
C ALA A 326 11.62 -9.33 23.22
N LEU A 327 10.70 -8.61 22.58
CA LEU A 327 9.56 -7.98 23.26
C LEU A 327 8.57 -9.01 23.80
N ILE A 328 8.22 -10.02 23.01
CA ILE A 328 7.34 -11.14 23.39
C ILE A 328 7.94 -11.87 24.60
N ASP A 329 9.22 -12.23 24.53
CA ASP A 329 9.94 -12.89 25.62
C ASP A 329 9.95 -12.06 26.90
N ALA A 330 9.97 -10.73 26.81
CA ALA A 330 9.95 -9.85 27.97
C ALA A 330 8.56 -9.73 28.61
N TYR A 331 7.50 -9.56 27.81
CA TYR A 331 6.22 -9.04 28.30
C TYR A 331 5.00 -9.96 28.08
N TRP A 332 5.01 -10.89 27.12
CA TRP A 332 3.92 -11.85 26.92
C TRP A 332 4.12 -13.05 27.85
N LYS A 333 3.79 -12.89 29.13
CA LYS A 333 3.95 -13.90 30.19
C LYS A 333 2.79 -13.83 31.18
N ARG A 334 2.38 -14.97 31.75
CA ARG A 334 1.21 -15.04 32.64
C ARG A 334 1.41 -14.36 34.02
N ASP A 335 2.64 -14.29 34.53
CA ASP A 335 2.90 -13.92 35.95
C ASP A 335 4.06 -12.92 36.18
N VAL A 336 4.35 -12.01 35.24
CA VAL A 336 5.40 -11.00 35.47
C VAL A 336 4.84 -9.83 36.29
N VAL A 337 5.30 -9.66 37.52
CA VAL A 337 5.08 -8.42 38.29
C VAL A 337 5.86 -7.30 37.62
N ALA A 338 5.17 -6.23 37.20
CA ALA A 338 5.80 -5.04 36.66
C ALA A 338 6.78 -4.47 37.71
N SER A 339 8.08 -4.57 37.42
CA SER A 339 9.12 -3.88 38.19
C SER A 339 9.71 -2.79 37.30
N GLY A 340 10.02 -1.65 37.93
CA GLY A 340 10.37 -0.39 37.28
C GLY A 340 11.52 -0.47 36.26
N PRO A 341 11.72 0.60 35.48
CA PRO A 341 12.34 0.52 34.16
C PRO A 341 13.79 0.06 34.20
N ALA A 342 14.17 -0.82 33.26
CA ALA A 342 15.54 -0.95 32.82
C ALA A 342 15.92 0.31 32.03
N VAL A 343 16.99 0.99 32.45
CA VAL A 343 17.53 2.19 31.78
C VAL A 343 18.18 1.77 30.46
N GLY A 344 17.48 2.03 29.35
CA GLY A 344 18.00 1.85 28.00
C GLY A 344 19.00 2.95 27.62
N ARG A 345 20.14 2.53 27.04
CA ARG A 345 21.18 3.42 26.52
C ARG A 345 20.69 4.15 25.26
N SER A 346 20.98 5.44 25.23
CA SER A 346 20.86 6.30 24.06
C SER A 346 21.79 5.83 22.93
N SER A 347 21.22 5.51 21.77
CA SER A 347 21.95 5.47 20.50
C SER A 347 21.78 6.80 19.79
N SER A 348 22.89 7.47 19.50
CA SER A 348 22.92 8.70 18.70
C SER A 348 22.63 8.38 17.23
N ALA A 349 21.57 8.98 16.68
CA ALA A 349 21.35 8.99 15.24
C ALA A 349 22.35 9.97 14.56
N PRO A 350 22.91 9.63 13.39
CA PRO A 350 23.74 10.56 12.64
C PRO A 350 22.87 11.71 12.10
N ALA A 351 23.39 12.92 12.20
CA ALA A 351 22.78 14.12 11.64
C ALA A 351 22.68 13.98 10.12
N LYS A 352 21.46 14.05 9.57
CA LYS A 352 21.25 14.19 8.12
C LYS A 352 21.65 15.60 7.71
N THR A 353 22.64 15.68 6.83
CA THR A 353 23.04 16.89 6.14
C THR A 353 21.86 17.45 5.36
N ALA A 354 21.63 18.76 5.44
CA ALA A 354 20.60 19.43 4.65
C ALA A 354 20.89 19.21 3.15
N ALA A 355 19.93 18.59 2.45
CA ALA A 355 20.00 18.43 1.01
C ALA A 355 20.04 19.83 0.36
N GLN A 356 21.02 20.06 -0.50
CA GLN A 356 20.96 21.20 -1.44
C GLN A 356 19.64 21.11 -2.20
N LYS A 357 18.93 22.24 -2.34
CA LYS A 357 17.77 22.34 -3.22
C LYS A 357 18.22 22.03 -4.65
N ALA A 358 18.05 20.79 -5.08
CA ALA A 358 18.09 20.45 -6.49
C ALA A 358 17.00 21.27 -7.19
N SER A 359 17.31 21.81 -8.37
CA SER A 359 16.31 22.43 -9.23
C SER A 359 15.22 21.40 -9.53
N HIS A 360 13.96 21.79 -9.34
CA HIS A 360 12.82 20.95 -9.67
C HIS A 360 12.82 20.60 -11.17
N ILE A 361 12.86 19.30 -11.49
CA ILE A 361 12.79 18.81 -12.87
C ILE A 361 11.32 18.57 -13.20
N ASP A 362 10.83 19.18 -14.28
CA ASP A 362 9.55 18.85 -14.90
C ASP A 362 9.76 17.68 -15.87
N PRO A 363 9.29 16.46 -15.54
CA PRO A 363 9.57 15.29 -16.36
C PRO A 363 8.88 15.29 -17.72
N LEU A 364 7.80 16.06 -17.88
CA LEU A 364 7.09 16.19 -19.16
C LEU A 364 7.80 17.17 -20.12
N LYS A 365 8.70 18.01 -19.59
CA LYS A 365 9.52 18.95 -20.37
C LYS A 365 10.98 18.53 -20.52
N THR A 366 11.35 17.40 -19.91
CA THR A 366 12.74 16.94 -19.84
C THR A 366 12.95 15.72 -20.72
N GLU A 367 14.04 15.73 -21.48
CA GLU A 367 14.53 14.55 -22.19
C GLU A 367 15.40 13.71 -21.25
N PHE A 368 15.41 12.39 -21.41
CA PHE A 368 16.16 11.48 -20.55
C PHE A 368 16.90 10.43 -21.36
N PHE A 369 18.10 10.07 -20.92
CA PHE A 369 18.62 8.74 -21.15
C PHE A 369 17.89 7.76 -20.23
N ILE A 370 17.28 6.72 -20.79
CA ILE A 370 16.66 5.64 -20.02
C ILE A 370 17.70 4.53 -19.86
N ARG A 371 18.37 4.49 -18.70
CA ARG A 371 19.50 3.61 -18.41
C ARG A 371 19.05 2.33 -17.73
N HIS A 372 19.46 1.20 -18.28
CA HIS A 372 19.23 -0.13 -17.70
C HIS A 372 20.04 -0.35 -16.41
N LYS A 373 19.47 -1.09 -15.44
CA LYS A 373 20.09 -1.40 -14.14
C LYS A 373 21.32 -2.29 -14.22
N GLY A 374 21.42 -3.12 -15.25
CA GLY A 374 22.48 -4.12 -15.39
C GLY A 374 23.92 -3.59 -15.29
N ASN A 375 24.87 -4.50 -15.07
CA ASN A 375 26.29 -4.17 -14.84
C ASN A 375 26.96 -3.46 -16.03
N ILE A 376 26.47 -3.70 -17.25
CA ILE A 376 26.92 -3.01 -18.46
C ILE A 376 26.03 -1.77 -18.63
N VAL A 377 26.67 -0.59 -18.64
CA VAL A 377 25.97 0.70 -18.79
C VAL A 377 25.39 0.80 -20.20
N ARG A 378 24.11 0.51 -20.33
CA ARG A 378 23.33 0.63 -21.57
C ARG A 378 22.14 1.55 -21.38
N VAL A 379 21.75 2.23 -22.45
CA VAL A 379 20.56 3.09 -22.53
C VAL A 379 19.68 2.64 -23.69
N LEU A 380 18.38 2.91 -23.61
CA LEU A 380 17.47 2.66 -24.73
C LEU A 380 17.87 3.51 -25.94
N ASP A 381 17.90 2.89 -27.11
CA ASP A 381 18.43 3.44 -28.37
C ASP A 381 17.56 2.96 -29.55
N ILE A 382 17.26 3.85 -30.51
CA ILE A 382 16.69 3.43 -31.80
C ILE A 382 17.83 2.98 -32.71
N LYS A 383 17.80 1.68 -33.06
CA LYS A 383 18.82 1.02 -33.87
C LYS A 383 19.11 1.79 -35.16
N ASP A 384 20.40 1.99 -35.43
CA ASP A 384 20.94 2.71 -36.59
C ASP A 384 20.45 4.16 -36.72
N ALA A 385 19.88 4.74 -35.66
CA ALA A 385 19.17 6.02 -35.69
C ALA A 385 18.14 6.08 -36.85
N SER A 386 17.48 4.95 -37.13
CA SER A 386 16.53 4.81 -38.22
C SER A 386 15.26 5.64 -37.98
N SER A 387 14.88 6.44 -38.97
CA SER A 387 13.61 7.18 -38.98
C SER A 387 12.46 6.41 -39.65
N ALA A 388 12.66 5.13 -39.97
CA ALA A 388 11.64 4.30 -40.61
C ALA A 388 10.61 3.80 -39.59
N SER A 389 9.35 3.65 -40.01
CA SER A 389 8.33 2.98 -39.19
C SER A 389 8.72 1.52 -38.98
N GLY A 390 8.58 1.04 -37.75
CA GLY A 390 9.05 -0.29 -37.34
C GLY A 390 10.53 -0.34 -36.94
N ALA A 391 11.23 0.79 -36.85
CA ALA A 391 12.59 0.83 -36.34
C ALA A 391 12.66 0.19 -34.94
N GLN A 392 13.63 -0.69 -34.73
CA GLN A 392 13.76 -1.46 -33.50
C GLN A 392 14.38 -0.62 -32.38
N VAL A 393 13.88 -0.80 -31.16
CA VAL A 393 14.50 -0.28 -29.93
C VAL A 393 15.44 -1.34 -29.37
N ILE A 394 16.65 -0.90 -29.04
CA ILE A 394 17.75 -1.71 -28.50
C ILE A 394 18.32 -1.04 -27.24
N ALA A 395 19.13 -1.75 -26.46
CA ALA A 395 19.91 -1.27 -25.34
C ALA A 395 21.37 -1.13 -25.78
N TYR A 396 21.81 0.10 -26.03
CA TYR A 396 23.14 0.39 -26.58
C TYR A 396 24.01 1.17 -25.60
N SER A 397 25.31 1.24 -25.87
CA SER A 397 26.22 2.10 -25.09
C SER A 397 25.79 3.56 -25.21
N ARG A 398 25.81 4.30 -24.09
CA ARG A 398 25.44 5.72 -24.07
C ARG A 398 26.39 6.53 -24.95
N LYS A 399 25.83 7.28 -25.89
CA LYS A 399 26.56 8.22 -26.75
C LYS A 399 26.85 9.52 -25.99
N PRO A 400 28.02 10.15 -26.22
CA PRO A 400 28.28 11.49 -25.68
C PRO A 400 27.32 12.50 -26.31
N MET A 401 27.03 13.60 -25.61
CA MET A 401 26.15 14.65 -26.15
C MET A 401 26.67 15.30 -27.45
N THR A 402 27.95 15.12 -27.77
CA THR A 402 28.58 15.58 -29.02
C THR A 402 28.33 14.66 -30.21
N ASP A 403 27.79 13.46 -30.02
CA ASP A 403 27.49 12.52 -31.10
C ASP A 403 26.31 13.05 -31.95
N PRO A 404 26.45 13.13 -33.29
CA PRO A 404 25.39 13.69 -34.16
C PRO A 404 24.09 12.88 -34.12
N SER A 405 24.17 11.61 -33.72
CA SER A 405 23.03 10.70 -33.62
C SER A 405 22.41 10.60 -32.22
N VAL A 406 22.97 11.26 -31.19
CA VAL A 406 22.58 11.10 -29.76
C VAL A 406 21.07 11.23 -29.49
N LYS A 407 20.36 11.97 -30.35
CA LYS A 407 18.90 12.13 -30.30
C LYS A 407 18.13 10.81 -30.38
N ASN A 408 18.73 9.75 -30.91
CA ASN A 408 18.14 8.40 -30.93
C ASN A 408 18.16 7.70 -29.55
N GLN A 409 18.83 8.28 -28.55
CA GLN A 409 18.91 7.79 -27.15
C GLN A 409 18.26 8.73 -26.13
N LEU A 410 17.75 9.88 -26.58
CA LEU A 410 17.08 10.86 -25.74
C LEU A 410 15.56 10.66 -25.86
N TRP A 411 14.93 10.31 -24.74
CA TRP A 411 13.53 9.95 -24.64
C TRP A 411 12.73 11.01 -23.88
N LYS A 412 11.48 11.21 -24.24
CA LYS A 412 10.54 12.10 -23.55
C LYS A 412 9.22 11.38 -23.32
N PHE A 413 8.60 11.65 -22.17
CA PHE A 413 7.22 11.29 -21.93
C PHE A 413 6.30 12.27 -22.64
N VAL A 414 5.30 11.74 -23.34
CA VAL A 414 4.27 12.56 -23.98
C VAL A 414 2.90 12.17 -23.43
N PRO A 415 2.11 13.13 -22.91
CA PRO A 415 0.79 12.85 -22.34
C PRO A 415 -0.13 12.12 -23.31
N SER A 416 -0.94 11.21 -22.77
CA SER A 416 -2.05 10.57 -23.49
C SER A 416 -3.40 11.11 -22.98
N THR A 417 -4.50 10.68 -23.61
CA THR A 417 -5.86 10.96 -23.11
C THR A 417 -6.22 10.08 -21.91
N GLU A 418 -5.41 9.06 -21.60
CA GLU A 418 -5.59 8.15 -20.48
C GLU A 418 -4.67 8.60 -19.34
N LYS A 419 -5.26 9.05 -18.23
CA LYS A 419 -4.51 9.50 -17.04
C LYS A 419 -3.59 8.40 -16.52
N GLY A 420 -2.38 8.77 -16.09
CA GLY A 420 -1.37 7.81 -15.61
C GLY A 420 -0.71 6.96 -16.69
N TRP A 421 -0.95 7.28 -17.97
CA TRP A 421 -0.37 6.58 -19.12
C TRP A 421 0.23 7.56 -20.12
N TRP A 422 1.44 7.27 -20.59
CA TRP A 422 2.23 8.14 -21.44
C TRP A 422 2.72 7.42 -22.69
N TYR A 423 2.89 8.17 -23.77
CA TYR A 423 3.69 7.73 -24.90
C TYR A 423 5.17 8.00 -24.61
N LEU A 424 6.05 7.16 -25.15
CA LEU A 424 7.49 7.40 -25.15
C LEU A 424 7.94 7.75 -26.57
N GLU A 425 8.51 8.94 -26.74
CA GLU A 425 9.06 9.42 -28.01
C GLU A 425 10.56 9.71 -27.87
N THR A 426 11.29 9.69 -28.98
CA THR A 426 12.68 10.16 -29.00
C THR A 426 12.80 11.60 -29.48
N ALA A 427 13.95 12.22 -29.19
CA ALA A 427 14.32 13.56 -29.67
C ALA A 427 14.62 13.61 -31.18
N MET A 428 14.49 12.50 -31.91
CA MET A 428 14.71 12.44 -33.36
C MET A 428 13.67 13.22 -34.18
N GLY A 429 12.52 13.56 -33.59
CA GLY A 429 11.49 14.36 -34.26
C GLY A 429 10.68 13.62 -35.33
N THR A 430 10.64 12.29 -35.29
CA THR A 430 9.86 11.46 -36.24
C THR A 430 8.35 11.49 -35.97
N GLY A 431 7.94 11.89 -34.75
CA GLY A 431 6.55 11.76 -34.29
C GLY A 431 6.13 10.32 -33.99
N PHE A 432 7.09 9.38 -33.96
CA PHE A 432 6.84 7.98 -33.62
C PHE A 432 6.96 7.76 -32.12
N VAL A 433 6.13 6.85 -31.63
CA VAL A 433 6.06 6.41 -30.24
C VAL A 433 6.52 4.96 -30.12
N MET A 434 7.10 4.63 -28.97
CA MET A 434 7.48 3.27 -28.62
C MET A 434 6.25 2.38 -28.54
N THR A 435 6.32 1.24 -29.23
CA THR A 435 5.19 0.33 -29.45
C THR A 435 5.64 -1.11 -29.22
N LEU A 436 4.87 -1.90 -28.47
CA LEU A 436 5.02 -3.37 -28.46
C LEU A 436 4.59 -3.94 -29.82
N SER A 437 5.50 -4.64 -30.50
CA SER A 437 5.20 -5.33 -31.76
C SER A 437 4.32 -6.58 -31.54
N GLY A 438 3.54 -6.96 -32.55
CA GLY A 438 2.61 -8.10 -32.45
C GLY A 438 1.34 -7.81 -31.65
N GLY A 439 0.34 -8.68 -31.82
CA GLY A 439 -0.93 -8.64 -31.07
C GLY A 439 -0.99 -9.61 -29.89
N ASP A 440 -0.09 -10.60 -29.83
CA ASP A 440 -0.09 -11.64 -28.80
C ASP A 440 0.98 -11.33 -27.74
N THR A 441 0.52 -11.05 -26.53
CA THR A 441 1.37 -10.77 -25.36
C THR A 441 2.18 -11.98 -24.85
N GLY A 442 2.07 -13.15 -25.50
CA GLY A 442 2.71 -14.41 -25.10
C GLY A 442 4.08 -14.72 -25.73
N VAL A 443 4.51 -13.97 -26.76
CA VAL A 443 5.82 -14.13 -27.41
C VAL A 443 6.58 -12.83 -27.22
N ALA A 444 7.64 -12.82 -26.39
CA ALA A 444 8.45 -11.65 -26.01
C ALA A 444 8.49 -10.57 -27.10
N PRO A 445 7.53 -9.61 -27.09
CA PRO A 445 7.28 -8.80 -28.27
C PRO A 445 8.40 -7.78 -28.44
N LYS A 446 8.95 -7.63 -29.64
CA LYS A 446 9.98 -6.60 -29.90
C LYS A 446 9.44 -5.21 -29.64
N LEU A 447 10.31 -4.30 -29.21
CA LEU A 447 10.00 -2.88 -29.10
C LEU A 447 10.32 -2.19 -30.43
N ILE A 448 9.34 -1.49 -30.99
CA ILE A 448 9.47 -0.78 -32.27
C ILE A 448 8.94 0.65 -32.18
N MET A 449 9.37 1.51 -33.09
CA MET A 449 8.87 2.88 -33.22
C MET A 449 7.83 2.97 -34.33
N GLN A 450 6.63 3.46 -34.03
CA GLN A 450 5.55 3.64 -35.01
C GLN A 450 4.80 4.94 -34.77
N ALA A 451 4.09 5.44 -35.80
CA ALA A 451 3.13 6.52 -35.62
C ALA A 451 2.03 6.11 -34.63
N ARG A 452 1.50 7.09 -33.89
CA ARG A 452 0.37 6.89 -32.99
C ARG A 452 -0.84 6.37 -33.76
N GLN A 453 -1.46 5.33 -33.23
CA GLN A 453 -2.60 4.66 -33.85
C GLN A 453 -3.61 4.26 -32.78
N ASP A 454 -4.85 4.71 -32.91
CA ASP A 454 -5.91 4.41 -31.94
C ASP A 454 -6.11 2.89 -31.77
N ALA A 455 -6.04 2.13 -32.87
CA ALA A 455 -6.15 0.67 -32.84
C ALA A 455 -4.98 -0.05 -32.15
N ALA A 456 -3.85 0.63 -31.94
CA ALA A 456 -2.68 0.11 -31.24
C ALA A 456 -2.43 0.82 -29.90
N ARG A 457 -3.35 1.69 -29.47
CA ARG A 457 -3.15 2.64 -28.36
C ARG A 457 -2.58 1.97 -27.12
N ASP A 458 -3.19 0.88 -26.65
CA ASP A 458 -2.76 0.25 -25.40
C ASP A 458 -1.35 -0.38 -25.52
N ARG A 459 -0.95 -0.81 -26.71
CA ARG A 459 0.44 -1.26 -26.99
C ARG A 459 1.44 -0.11 -27.09
N GLN A 460 0.98 1.13 -27.15
CA GLN A 460 1.77 2.36 -27.26
C GLN A 460 1.82 3.17 -25.96
N LEU A 461 1.06 2.76 -24.94
CA LEU A 461 0.95 3.45 -23.66
C LEU A 461 1.76 2.75 -22.57
N TRP A 462 2.52 3.56 -21.86
CA TRP A 462 3.49 3.13 -20.86
C TRP A 462 3.27 3.85 -19.54
N SER A 463 3.62 3.21 -18.43
CA SER A 463 3.53 3.78 -17.08
C SER A 463 4.72 3.30 -16.24
N LEU A 464 5.09 4.06 -15.20
CA LEU A 464 6.21 3.71 -14.33
C LEU A 464 5.71 2.98 -13.09
N VAL A 465 6.38 1.88 -12.73
CA VAL A 465 6.17 1.16 -11.47
C VAL A 465 7.51 1.10 -10.75
N SER A 466 7.54 1.53 -9.50
CA SER A 466 8.78 1.56 -8.72
C SER A 466 9.35 0.15 -8.48
N THR A 467 10.68 0.03 -8.38
CA THR A 467 11.35 -1.18 -7.91
C THR A 467 11.71 -1.08 -6.42
N GLU A 468 12.24 -2.14 -5.81
CA GLU A 468 12.77 -2.11 -4.43
C GLU A 468 13.90 -1.08 -4.28
N GLN A 469 14.63 -0.81 -5.36
CA GLN A 469 15.67 0.20 -5.37
C GLN A 469 15.10 1.56 -5.81
N LEU A 470 15.05 2.51 -4.89
CA LEU A 470 14.65 3.89 -5.18
C LEU A 470 15.41 4.49 -6.37
N GLY A 471 14.67 5.16 -7.25
CA GLY A 471 15.20 5.75 -8.49
C GLY A 471 15.26 4.77 -9.67
N TYR A 472 14.92 3.50 -9.47
CA TYR A 472 14.71 2.52 -10.54
C TYR A 472 13.22 2.16 -10.67
N PHE A 473 12.80 1.99 -11.92
CA PHE A 473 11.42 1.75 -12.32
C PHE A 473 11.35 0.60 -13.32
N PHE A 474 10.29 -0.21 -13.22
CA PHE A 474 9.75 -0.94 -14.35
C PHE A 474 8.96 0.03 -15.25
N ILE A 475 9.04 -0.15 -16.56
CA ILE A 475 8.26 0.63 -17.54
C ILE A 475 7.20 -0.31 -18.10
N GLN A 476 6.03 -0.33 -17.47
CA GLN A 476 4.93 -1.24 -17.79
C GLN A 476 4.13 -0.77 -19.00
N ASN A 477 3.62 -1.69 -19.79
CA ASN A 477 2.74 -1.44 -20.93
C ASN A 477 1.27 -1.59 -20.54
N LYS A 478 0.38 -0.83 -21.19
CA LYS A 478 -1.07 -0.89 -20.91
C LYS A 478 -1.75 -2.13 -21.49
N ALA A 479 -1.20 -2.74 -22.54
CA ALA A 479 -1.82 -3.87 -23.20
C ALA A 479 -1.97 -5.05 -22.22
N ALA A 480 -3.22 -5.41 -21.94
CA ALA A 480 -3.54 -6.62 -21.21
C ALA A 480 -3.39 -7.85 -22.12
N PRO A 481 -3.06 -9.03 -21.58
CA PRO A 481 -3.17 -10.28 -22.31
C PRO A 481 -4.57 -10.52 -22.84
N VAL A 482 -4.68 -11.09 -24.04
CA VAL A 482 -5.96 -11.29 -24.75
C VAL A 482 -6.91 -12.23 -23.98
N ASP A 483 -6.36 -13.12 -23.13
CA ASP A 483 -7.10 -14.19 -22.43
C ASP A 483 -7.24 -13.97 -20.92
N VAL A 484 -7.23 -12.73 -20.41
CA VAL A 484 -7.47 -12.51 -18.96
C VAL A 484 -8.97 -12.69 -18.66
N PRO A 485 -9.38 -13.72 -17.88
CA PRO A 485 -10.79 -14.00 -17.63
C PRO A 485 -11.43 -13.08 -16.59
N SER A 486 -10.62 -12.28 -15.88
CA SER A 486 -11.04 -11.41 -14.79
C SER A 486 -11.31 -9.99 -15.28
N VAL A 487 -12.36 -9.37 -14.74
CA VAL A 487 -12.67 -7.94 -14.93
C VAL A 487 -11.83 -7.03 -14.03
N ASN A 488 -11.10 -7.61 -13.08
CA ASN A 488 -10.16 -6.90 -12.22
C ASN A 488 -8.86 -6.61 -13.01
N PRO A 489 -8.49 -5.33 -13.23
CA PRO A 489 -7.27 -4.97 -13.97
C PRO A 489 -5.98 -5.40 -13.25
N ASP A 490 -6.04 -5.68 -11.95
CA ASP A 490 -4.89 -6.04 -11.11
C ASP A 490 -4.67 -7.55 -10.96
N SER A 491 -5.29 -8.33 -11.87
CA SER A 491 -5.30 -9.80 -11.87
C SER A 491 -4.23 -10.46 -12.74
N TYR A 492 -3.54 -9.69 -13.59
CA TYR A 492 -2.52 -10.23 -14.49
C TYR A 492 -1.16 -9.58 -14.24
N VAL A 493 -0.11 -10.22 -14.76
CA VAL A 493 1.25 -9.70 -14.76
C VAL A 493 1.43 -8.82 -16.01
N PRO A 494 1.65 -7.50 -15.87
CA PRO A 494 1.84 -6.64 -17.03
C PRO A 494 3.16 -6.95 -17.74
N LEU A 495 3.22 -6.67 -19.05
CA LEU A 495 4.49 -6.63 -19.76
C LEU A 495 5.23 -5.33 -19.42
N CYS A 496 6.53 -5.43 -19.21
CA CYS A 496 7.44 -4.30 -19.04
C CYS A 496 8.48 -4.29 -20.16
N ILE A 497 9.15 -3.16 -20.36
CA ILE A 497 10.37 -3.12 -21.17
C ILE A 497 11.43 -3.99 -20.47
N GLY A 498 12.07 -4.87 -21.23
CA GLY A 498 13.19 -5.69 -20.79
C GLY A 498 14.34 -5.69 -21.79
N VAL A 499 15.53 -6.04 -21.30
CA VAL A 499 16.76 -6.22 -22.07
C VAL A 499 17.20 -7.68 -21.93
N GLU A 500 17.41 -8.36 -23.05
CA GLU A 500 17.96 -9.72 -23.03
C GLU A 500 19.45 -9.68 -22.66
N ILE A 501 19.84 -10.40 -21.61
CA ILE A 501 21.20 -10.34 -21.05
C ILE A 501 22.19 -11.19 -21.89
N ASP A 502 21.70 -12.25 -22.54
CA ASP A 502 22.54 -13.31 -23.12
C ASP A 502 22.72 -13.22 -24.64
N HIS A 503 21.86 -12.48 -25.36
CA HIS A 503 21.99 -12.28 -26.80
C HIS A 503 21.45 -10.94 -27.25
N THR A 504 22.28 -10.23 -28.02
CA THR A 504 21.96 -9.02 -28.80
C THR A 504 21.43 -7.87 -27.95
N GLU A 505 21.72 -6.65 -28.37
CA GLU A 505 21.28 -5.45 -27.66
C GLU A 505 19.75 -5.26 -27.74
N ASP A 506 18.97 -6.29 -28.02
CA ASP A 506 17.55 -6.15 -28.34
C ASP A 506 16.69 -5.92 -27.08
N CYS A 507 15.71 -5.02 -27.20
CA CYS A 507 14.70 -4.80 -26.17
C CYS A 507 13.40 -5.52 -26.53
N TYR A 508 12.76 -6.11 -25.51
CA TYR A 508 11.53 -6.89 -25.65
C TYR A 508 10.54 -6.58 -24.54
N GLY A 509 9.26 -6.87 -24.79
CA GLY A 509 8.26 -6.98 -23.73
C GLY A 509 8.54 -8.25 -22.93
N VAL A 510 8.71 -8.11 -21.62
CA VAL A 510 8.88 -9.22 -20.70
C VAL A 510 7.82 -9.14 -19.61
N PRO A 511 7.25 -10.25 -19.14
CA PRO A 511 6.38 -10.21 -17.97
C PRO A 511 7.14 -9.59 -16.80
N LEU A 512 6.49 -8.65 -16.10
CA LEU A 512 7.03 -8.09 -14.87
C LEU A 512 7.46 -9.24 -13.94
N ASN A 513 8.60 -9.09 -13.28
CA ASN A 513 9.07 -10.02 -12.26
C ASN A 513 9.66 -9.24 -11.09
N TYR A 514 8.96 -9.21 -9.96
CA TYR A 514 9.42 -8.49 -8.77
C TYR A 514 10.69 -9.09 -8.13
N GLU A 515 10.96 -10.38 -8.33
CA GLU A 515 12.12 -11.08 -7.76
C GLU A 515 13.38 -10.94 -8.63
N HIS A 516 13.19 -10.78 -9.94
CA HIS A 516 14.27 -10.72 -10.92
C HIS A 516 14.18 -9.42 -11.72
N ASP A 517 14.35 -8.29 -11.03
CA ASP A 517 14.12 -6.96 -11.60
C ASP A 517 15.19 -6.51 -12.60
N THR A 518 16.41 -7.04 -12.50
CA THR A 518 17.57 -6.50 -13.20
C THR A 518 17.41 -6.39 -14.72
N PRO A 519 16.85 -7.40 -15.44
CA PRO A 519 16.62 -7.31 -16.88
C PRO A 519 15.61 -6.24 -17.33
N MET A 520 14.81 -5.69 -16.41
CA MET A 520 13.63 -4.88 -16.72
C MET A 520 13.54 -3.58 -15.89
N ALA A 521 14.57 -3.28 -15.12
CA ALA A 521 14.66 -2.09 -14.29
C ALA A 521 15.48 -0.99 -14.96
N PHE A 522 14.94 0.23 -14.97
CA PHE A 522 15.56 1.39 -15.59
C PHE A 522 15.57 2.59 -14.65
N CYS A 523 16.57 3.46 -14.79
CA CYS A 523 16.60 4.78 -14.18
C CYS A 523 16.69 5.85 -15.26
N PHE A 524 16.25 7.07 -14.94
CA PHE A 524 16.16 8.18 -15.89
C PHE A 524 17.25 9.21 -15.58
N LEU A 525 18.05 9.56 -16.59
CA LEU A 525 19.17 10.50 -16.45
C LEU A 525 18.98 11.70 -17.38
N PRO A 526 18.94 12.94 -16.88
CA PRO A 526 18.82 14.12 -17.73
C PRO A 526 20.10 14.36 -18.57
N PRO A 527 20.00 15.03 -19.74
CA PRO A 527 21.13 15.42 -20.58
C PRO A 527 21.92 16.55 -19.90
N GLY A 528 22.80 16.18 -18.98
CA GLY A 528 23.64 17.11 -18.20
C GLY A 528 24.47 16.42 -17.13
N ASP A 529 24.05 15.23 -16.68
CA ASP A 529 24.76 14.41 -15.69
C ASP A 529 25.92 13.59 -16.30
N GLU A 530 26.88 14.26 -16.95
CA GLU A 530 28.15 13.60 -17.34
C GLU A 530 29.12 13.47 -16.15
N GLU A 531 29.02 14.33 -15.12
CA GLU A 531 29.92 14.30 -13.96
C GLU A 531 29.68 13.13 -12.99
N LEU A 532 28.47 12.59 -12.89
CA LEU A 532 28.17 11.48 -11.98
C LEU A 532 28.64 10.12 -12.52
N SER A 533 28.80 9.97 -13.84
CA SER A 533 29.38 8.74 -14.42
C SER A 533 30.88 8.57 -14.15
N ALA A 534 31.58 9.64 -13.79
CA ALA A 534 33.01 9.61 -13.46
C ALA A 534 33.29 9.35 -11.96
N ARG A 535 32.27 9.30 -11.11
CA ARG A 535 32.38 8.98 -9.68
C ARG A 535 31.83 7.58 -9.39
N ARG A 536 32.56 6.56 -9.83
CA ARG A 536 32.53 5.22 -9.22
C ARG A 536 33.95 4.71 -9.08
#